data_AF-A0A4Q5TFG8-F1
#
_entry.id   AF-A0A4Q5TFG8-F1
#
_cell.length_a   1.000
_cell.length_b   1.000
_cell.length_c   1.000
_cell.angle_alpha   90.00
_cell.angle_beta   90.00
_cell.angle_gamma   90.00
#
_symmetry.space_group_name_H-M   'P 1'
#
loop_
_entity.id
_entity.type
_entity.pdbx_description
1 polymer ?
#
loop_
_entity_poly.entity_id
_entity_poly.type
_entity_poly.pdbx_seq_one_letter_code
_entity_poly.pdbx_strand_id
1 'polypeptide(L)'
;MPQNRRSFLAKSGLALLPAILPALPLTATAEERTPTPPYQKWVKFFFEGEWFNELEFLDELQLAHKKRPLKADSYGSGGAVQELEQAMTAVTGKEKAIFMPTGTMANQLAISTGGRKH
;
A
#
# COMPACT_ATOMS: atom_id res chain seq x y z
N MET A 1 -27.81 57.69 22.05
CA MET A 1 -28.18 56.49 22.83
C MET A 1 -27.23 55.36 22.46
N PRO A 2 -26.41 54.83 23.38
CA PRO A 2 -25.48 53.76 23.03
C PRO A 2 -26.27 52.47 22.79
N GLN A 3 -26.30 51.98 21.54
CA GLN A 3 -26.95 50.72 21.21
C GLN A 3 -26.16 49.56 21.82
N ASN A 4 -26.83 48.81 22.70
CA ASN A 4 -26.26 47.66 23.39
C ASN A 4 -26.13 46.48 22.42
N ARG A 5 -24.94 45.91 22.26
CA ARG A 5 -24.68 44.77 21.35
C ARG A 5 -25.61 43.57 21.64
N ARG A 6 -26.03 43.41 22.90
CA ARG A 6 -26.98 42.37 23.32
C ARG A 6 -28.39 42.61 22.77
N SER A 7 -28.84 43.87 22.70
CA SER A 7 -30.14 44.19 22.13
C SER A 7 -30.13 44.18 20.61
N PHE A 8 -28.96 44.35 19.98
CA PHE A 8 -28.80 44.17 18.54
C PHE A 8 -29.02 42.71 18.12
N LEU A 9 -28.36 41.75 18.77
CA LEU A 9 -28.54 40.32 18.46
C LEU A 9 -29.98 39.86 18.70
N ALA A 10 -30.59 40.27 19.81
CA ALA A 10 -31.97 39.92 20.15
C ALA A 10 -33.02 40.51 19.19
N LYS A 11 -32.72 41.64 18.54
CA LYS A 11 -33.62 42.31 17.59
C LYS A 11 -33.28 42.02 16.12
N SER A 12 -32.15 41.36 15.86
CA SER A 12 -31.74 40.95 14.52
C SER A 12 -32.38 39.62 14.14
N GLY A 13 -32.48 39.34 12.84
CA GLY A 13 -33.00 38.05 12.33
C GLY A 13 -32.23 36.82 12.82
N LEU A 14 -31.02 36.99 13.37
CA LEU A 14 -30.23 35.91 13.99
C LEU A 14 -30.90 35.30 15.22
N ALA A 15 -31.83 36.00 15.89
CA ALA A 15 -32.57 35.44 17.03
C ALA A 15 -33.48 34.25 16.64
N LEU A 16 -33.83 34.12 15.36
CA LEU A 16 -34.64 33.02 14.81
C LEU A 16 -33.82 31.79 14.41
N LEU A 17 -32.48 31.87 14.45
CA LEU A 17 -31.59 30.75 14.10
C LEU A 17 -31.96 29.43 14.80
N PRO A 18 -32.24 29.39 16.12
CA PRO A 18 -32.56 28.13 16.80
C PRO A 18 -33.85 27.46 16.28
N ALA A 19 -34.81 28.27 15.81
CA ALA A 19 -36.09 27.79 15.27
C ALA A 19 -35.95 27.30 13.82
N ILE A 20 -34.98 27.82 13.07
CA ILE A 20 -34.78 27.50 11.65
C ILE A 20 -33.74 26.37 11.48
N LEU A 21 -32.77 26.24 12.40
CA LEU A 21 -31.72 25.22 12.37
C LEU A 21 -32.19 23.78 12.08
N PRO A 22 -33.24 23.24 12.72
CA PRO A 22 -33.68 21.86 12.46
C PRO A 22 -34.38 21.67 11.11
N ALA A 23 -34.81 22.76 10.45
CA ALA A 23 -35.46 22.73 9.13
C ALA A 23 -34.49 23.04 7.97
N LEU A 24 -33.26 23.46 8.28
CA LEU A 24 -32.23 23.62 7.25
C LEU A 24 -31.75 22.24 6.82
N PRO A 25 -31.76 21.92 5.52
CA PRO A 25 -31.08 20.72 5.04
C PRO A 25 -29.60 20.88 5.44
N LEU A 26 -29.12 19.94 6.26
CA LEU A 26 -27.70 19.81 6.58
C LEU A 26 -27.01 19.27 5.33
N THR A 27 -26.89 20.11 4.30
CA THR A 27 -26.03 19.82 3.15
C THR A 27 -24.61 19.91 3.67
N ALA A 28 -24.10 18.78 4.16
CA ALA A 28 -22.67 18.56 4.22
C ALA A 28 -22.14 18.98 2.84
N THR A 29 -21.25 19.97 2.81
CA THR A 29 -20.43 20.21 1.64
C THR A 29 -19.69 18.91 1.41
N ALA A 30 -20.22 18.07 0.52
CA ALA A 30 -19.47 16.95 0.00
C ALA A 30 -18.19 17.59 -0.52
N GLU A 31 -17.07 17.26 0.13
CA GLU A 31 -15.76 17.64 -0.35
C GLU A 31 -15.74 17.24 -1.81
N GLU A 32 -15.67 18.24 -2.70
CA GLU A 32 -15.67 18.04 -4.13
C GLU A 32 -14.37 17.28 -4.41
N ARG A 33 -14.46 15.95 -4.39
CA ARG A 33 -13.36 15.06 -4.70
C ARG A 33 -13.00 15.41 -6.13
N THR A 34 -11.95 16.20 -6.30
CA THR A 34 -11.35 16.37 -7.62
C THR A 34 -11.13 14.95 -8.15
N PRO A 35 -11.69 14.62 -9.33
CA PRO A 35 -11.52 13.29 -9.87
C PRO A 35 -10.02 13.05 -9.95
N THR A 36 -9.54 12.00 -9.28
CA THR A 36 -8.15 11.61 -9.38
C THR A 36 -7.84 11.51 -10.86
N PRO A 37 -6.83 12.24 -11.38
CA PRO A 37 -6.51 12.18 -12.79
C PRO A 37 -6.34 10.71 -13.19
N PRO A 38 -6.84 10.30 -14.37
CA PRO A 38 -6.80 8.91 -14.78
C PRO A 38 -5.35 8.42 -14.69
N TYR A 39 -5.15 7.29 -14.01
CA TYR A 39 -3.83 6.69 -13.86
C TYR A 39 -3.23 6.44 -15.25
N GLN A 40 -2.15 7.15 -15.56
CA GLN A 40 -1.41 6.97 -16.80
C GLN A 40 -0.20 6.11 -16.47
N LYS A 41 -0.10 4.93 -17.09
CA LYS A 41 1.03 4.01 -16.89
C LYS A 41 2.28 4.58 -17.58
N TRP A 42 3.29 4.93 -16.79
CA TRP A 42 4.56 5.46 -17.31
C TRP A 42 5.57 4.33 -17.47
N VAL A 43 6.26 4.27 -18.61
CA VAL A 43 7.40 3.37 -18.78
C VAL A 43 8.62 4.05 -18.18
N LYS A 44 9.12 3.50 -17.06
CA LYS A 44 10.33 3.98 -16.40
C LYS A 44 11.55 3.32 -17.04
N PHE A 45 12.47 4.10 -17.60
CA PHE A 45 13.72 3.63 -18.22
C PHE A 45 14.90 3.54 -17.24
N PHE A 46 14.60 3.49 -15.94
CA PHE A 46 15.58 3.42 -14.88
C PHE A 46 15.14 2.35 -13.88
N PHE A 47 16.10 1.59 -13.35
CA PHE A 47 15.91 0.31 -12.66
C PHE A 47 15.39 -0.82 -13.55
N GLU A 48 15.55 -2.05 -13.07
CA GLU A 48 15.12 -3.28 -13.74
C GLU A 48 13.73 -3.66 -13.19
N GLY A 49 12.67 -3.34 -13.93
CA GLY A 49 11.32 -3.84 -13.67
C GLY A 49 10.20 -2.81 -13.59
N GLU A 50 8.97 -3.32 -13.68
CA GLU A 50 7.75 -2.55 -13.48
C GLU A 50 7.58 -2.20 -12.00
N TRP A 51 7.17 -0.96 -11.75
CA TRP A 51 6.87 -0.47 -10.41
C TRP A 51 5.36 -0.48 -10.20
N PHE A 52 4.89 -1.42 -9.38
CA PHE A 52 3.50 -1.49 -8.98
C PHE A 52 3.20 -0.50 -7.86
N ASN A 53 2.06 0.19 -7.92
CA ASN A 53 1.45 0.73 -6.72
C ASN A 53 0.82 -0.38 -5.86
N GLU A 54 0.34 -0.05 -4.66
CA GLU A 54 -0.17 -1.02 -3.71
C GLU A 54 -1.32 -1.87 -4.28
N LEU A 55 -2.24 -1.26 -5.04
CA LEU A 55 -3.39 -1.96 -5.63
C LEU A 55 -2.96 -2.84 -6.80
N GLU A 56 -2.09 -2.33 -7.68
CA GLU A 56 -1.55 -3.11 -8.80
C GLU A 56 -0.77 -4.33 -8.31
N PHE A 57 -0.04 -4.20 -7.19
CA PHE A 57 0.69 -5.32 -6.60
C PHE A 57 -0.27 -6.40 -6.07
N LEU A 58 -1.37 -6.00 -5.42
CA LEU A 58 -2.39 -6.93 -4.98
C LEU A 58 -3.05 -7.65 -6.16
N ASP A 59 -3.33 -6.95 -7.25
CA ASP A 59 -3.88 -7.53 -8.46
C ASP A 59 -2.93 -8.57 -9.08
N GLU A 60 -1.63 -8.28 -9.12
CA GLU A 60 -0.62 -9.22 -9.60
C GLU A 60 -0.51 -10.45 -8.70
N LEU A 61 -0.59 -10.29 -7.38
CA LEU A 61 -0.63 -11.42 -6.44
C LEU A 61 -1.87 -12.29 -6.63
N GLN A 62 -3.04 -11.68 -6.88
CA GLN A 62 -4.26 -12.42 -7.19
C GLN A 62 -4.14 -13.17 -8.52
N LEU A 63 -3.53 -12.54 -9.54
CA LEU A 63 -3.27 -13.17 -10.82
C LEU A 63 -2.33 -14.37 -10.66
N ALA A 64 -1.25 -14.23 -9.87
CA ALA A 64 -0.33 -15.31 -9.55
C ALA A 64 -1.05 -16.47 -8.86
N HIS A 65 -1.88 -16.18 -7.85
CA HIS A 65 -2.68 -17.18 -7.14
C HIS A 65 -3.68 -17.90 -8.07
N LYS A 66 -4.33 -17.18 -8.99
CA LYS A 66 -5.24 -17.78 -9.99
C LYS A 66 -4.51 -18.73 -10.94
N LYS A 67 -3.30 -18.37 -11.38
CA LYS A 67 -2.48 -19.21 -12.27
C LYS A 67 -1.96 -20.45 -11.55
N ARG A 68 -1.53 -20.29 -10.30
CA ARG A 68 -1.02 -21.37 -9.45
C ARG A 68 -1.44 -21.08 -8.01
N PRO A 69 -2.38 -21.85 -7.43
CA PRO A 69 -2.81 -21.64 -6.06
C PRO A 69 -1.63 -21.65 -5.10
N LEU A 70 -1.49 -20.56 -4.36
CA LEU A 70 -0.45 -20.42 -3.33
C LEU A 70 -0.71 -21.43 -2.22
N LYS A 71 0.35 -22.13 -1.81
CA LYS A 71 0.34 -23.01 -0.63
C LYS A 71 0.89 -22.24 0.56
N ALA A 72 0.49 -22.66 1.76
CA ALA A 72 1.05 -22.11 2.98
C ALA A 72 2.57 -22.29 3.02
N ASP A 73 3.25 -21.25 3.48
CA ASP A 73 4.69 -21.18 3.68
C ASP A 73 4.95 -20.79 5.14
N SER A 74 5.75 -21.59 5.84
CA SER A 74 6.16 -21.31 7.20
C SER A 74 7.67 -21.08 7.24
N TYR A 75 8.08 -19.81 7.19
CA TYR A 75 9.49 -19.39 7.23
C TYR A 75 10.36 -20.05 6.15
N GLY A 76 9.85 -20.15 4.93
CA GLY A 76 10.51 -20.82 3.79
C GLY A 76 10.29 -22.33 3.74
N SER A 77 9.55 -22.90 4.69
CA SER A 77 9.18 -24.31 4.69
C SER A 77 7.82 -24.50 4.03
N GLY A 78 7.80 -25.23 2.93
CA GLY A 78 6.63 -25.38 2.06
C GLY A 78 6.49 -24.21 1.07
N GLY A 79 5.31 -24.11 0.47
CA GLY A 79 4.96 -22.94 -0.33
C GLY A 79 5.81 -22.70 -1.57
N ALA A 80 5.81 -21.44 -1.99
CA ALA A 80 6.52 -20.98 -3.18
C ALA A 80 8.04 -20.88 -2.96
N VAL A 81 8.49 -20.59 -1.73
CA VAL A 81 9.93 -20.42 -1.42
C VAL A 81 10.67 -21.75 -1.56
N GLN A 82 10.14 -22.83 -0.95
CA GLN A 82 10.77 -24.15 -1.08
C GLN A 82 10.80 -24.62 -2.54
N GLU A 83 9.72 -24.39 -3.29
CA GLU A 83 9.64 -24.74 -4.72
C GLU A 83 10.70 -23.95 -5.54
N LEU A 84 10.92 -22.67 -5.22
CA LEU A 84 11.96 -21.85 -5.84
C LEU A 84 13.37 -22.37 -5.52
N GLU A 85 13.67 -22.67 -4.24
CA GLU A 85 14.97 -23.19 -3.83
C GLU A 85 15.29 -24.54 -4.50
N GLN A 86 14.31 -25.42 -4.62
CA GLN A 86 14.44 -26.69 -5.34
C GLN A 86 14.72 -26.47 -6.83
N ALA A 87 13.97 -25.57 -7.48
CA ALA A 87 14.21 -25.22 -8.87
C ALA A 87 15.62 -24.64 -9.08
N MET A 88 16.07 -23.75 -8.19
CA MET A 88 17.41 -23.17 -8.26
C MET A 88 18.52 -24.20 -8.03
N THR A 89 18.31 -25.15 -7.12
CA THR A 89 19.22 -26.28 -6.88
C THR A 89 19.36 -27.12 -8.15
N ALA A 90 18.24 -27.44 -8.81
CA ALA A 90 18.22 -28.18 -10.08
C ALA A 90 18.92 -27.44 -11.22
N VAL A 91 18.69 -26.12 -11.36
CA VAL A 91 19.29 -25.31 -12.44
C VAL A 91 20.79 -25.10 -12.22
N THR A 92 21.22 -24.89 -10.97
CA THR A 92 22.63 -24.59 -10.65
C THR A 92 23.49 -25.83 -10.44
N GLY A 93 22.89 -27.00 -10.26
CA GLY A 93 23.58 -28.25 -9.93
C GLY A 93 24.25 -28.23 -8.54
N LYS A 94 23.86 -27.29 -7.67
CA LYS A 94 24.35 -27.20 -6.29
C LYS A 94 23.56 -28.15 -5.39
N GLU A 95 24.10 -28.45 -4.20
CA GLU A 95 23.44 -29.33 -3.24
C GLU A 95 22.22 -28.67 -2.58
N LYS A 96 22.25 -27.35 -2.41
CA LYS A 96 21.20 -26.58 -1.74
C LYS A 96 21.19 -25.14 -2.22
N ALA A 97 19.99 -24.55 -2.23
CA ALA A 97 19.77 -23.11 -2.37
C ALA A 97 19.08 -22.57 -1.11
N ILE A 98 19.26 -21.28 -0.85
CA ILE A 98 18.54 -20.56 0.19
C ILE A 98 18.01 -19.25 -0.39
N PHE A 99 16.73 -18.97 -0.19
CA PHE A 99 16.12 -17.72 -0.61
C PHE A 99 16.59 -16.57 0.28
N MET A 100 16.86 -15.42 -0.35
CA MET A 100 17.22 -14.18 0.33
C MET A 100 16.35 -13.04 -0.22
N PRO A 101 15.76 -12.18 0.61
CA PRO A 101 14.88 -11.10 0.14
C PRO A 101 15.58 -10.10 -0.79
N THR A 102 16.89 -9.92 -0.65
CA THR A 102 17.70 -9.04 -1.52
C THR A 102 19.05 -9.66 -1.85
N GLY A 103 19.61 -9.29 -3.00
CA GLY A 103 20.97 -9.64 -3.37
C GLY A 103 22.02 -9.10 -2.38
N THR A 104 21.78 -7.91 -1.81
CA THR A 104 22.65 -7.35 -0.76
C THR A 104 22.70 -8.25 0.46
N MET A 105 21.55 -8.73 0.97
CA MET A 105 21.53 -9.67 2.09
C MET A 105 22.25 -10.98 1.75
N ALA A 106 22.02 -11.53 0.56
CA ALA A 106 22.71 -12.74 0.11
C ALA A 106 24.24 -12.55 0.12
N ASN A 107 24.72 -11.42 -0.40
CA ASN A 107 26.14 -11.08 -0.42
C ASN A 107 26.71 -10.93 0.99
N GLN A 108 26.02 -10.20 1.86
CA GLN A 108 26.45 -10.01 3.25
C GLN A 108 26.51 -11.33 4.02
N LEU A 109 25.51 -12.19 3.84
CA LEU A 109 25.51 -13.52 4.42
C LEU A 109 26.70 -14.33 3.92
N ALA A 110 26.90 -14.40 2.60
CA ALA A 110 27.98 -15.15 1.98
C ALA A 110 29.36 -14.72 2.49
N ILE A 111 29.59 -13.42 2.69
CA ILE A 111 30.83 -12.91 3.29
C ILE A 111 30.95 -13.34 4.76
N SER A 112 29.87 -13.18 5.54
CA SER A 112 29.87 -13.49 6.98
C SER A 112 30.08 -14.97 7.30
N THR A 113 29.57 -15.87 6.45
CA THR A 113 29.67 -17.33 6.65
C THR A 113 30.81 -17.95 5.86
N GLY A 114 31.14 -17.42 4.67
CA GLY A 114 32.20 -17.93 3.81
C GLY A 114 33.60 -17.38 4.13
N GLY A 115 33.69 -16.24 4.82
CA GLY A 115 34.96 -15.62 5.21
C GLY A 115 35.64 -16.24 6.44
N ARG A 116 34.92 -17.05 7.25
CA ARG A 116 35.52 -17.83 8.33
C ARG A 116 36.03 -19.16 7.79
N LYS A 117 37.18 -19.13 7.11
CA LYS A 117 38.06 -20.29 7.16
C LYS A 117 38.60 -20.39 8.59
N HIS A 118 38.76 -21.62 9.08
CA HIS A 118 39.49 -21.92 10.31
C HIS A 118 40.81 -21.14 10.39
#